data_AF-A0A2W6E4K7-F1
#
_entry.id   AF-A0A2W6E4K7-F1
#
_cell.length_a   1.000
_cell.length_b   1.000
_cell.length_c   1.000
_cell.angle_alpha   90.00
_cell.angle_beta   90.00
_cell.angle_gamma   90.00
#
_symmetry.space_group_name_H-M   'P 1'
#
loop_
_entity.id
_entity.type
_entity.pdbx_description
1 polymer ?
#
loop_
_entity_poly.entity_id
_entity_poly.type
_entity_poly.pdbx_seq_one_letter_code
_entity_poly.pdbx_strand_id
1 'polypeptide(L)'
;MTTAEDDLRERVQKLLASHDPQGDRMEFLRAQFDTGLAWVHFPAGLGGLDAPRALQAVVDAELAAAGAPNNDPRRIGIGLG
;
A
#
# COMPACT_ATOMS: atom_id res chain seq x y z
N MET A 1 19.13 12.06 8.18
CA MET A 1 19.12 10.88 7.31
C MET A 1 17.76 10.23 7.52
N THR A 2 16.75 10.74 6.83
CA THR A 2 15.36 10.30 7.01
C THR A 2 15.30 8.87 6.49
N THR A 3 15.06 7.92 7.39
CA THR A 3 15.15 6.49 7.12
C THR A 3 14.08 6.14 6.07
N ALA A 4 14.35 5.17 5.18
CA ALA A 4 13.39 4.78 4.14
C ALA A 4 11.98 4.45 4.68
N GLU A 5 11.88 4.03 5.95
CA GLU A 5 10.64 3.81 6.68
C GLU A 5 9.82 5.10 6.89
N ASP A 6 10.46 6.22 7.21
CA ASP A 6 9.79 7.48 7.44
C ASP A 6 9.24 8.08 6.14
N ASP A 7 9.96 7.92 5.01
CA ASP A 7 9.45 8.30 3.68
C ASP A 7 8.20 7.49 3.31
N LEU A 8 8.19 6.18 3.61
CA LEU A 8 7.02 5.33 3.38
C LEU A 8 5.83 5.73 4.25
N ARG A 9 6.05 6.04 5.53
CA ARG A 9 4.98 6.55 6.42
C ARG A 9 4.38 7.84 5.87
N GLU A 10 5.20 8.79 5.45
CA GLU A 10 4.72 10.06 4.89
C GLU A 10 3.89 9.84 3.62
N ARG A 11 4.30 8.92 2.74
CA ARG A 11 3.53 8.53 1.56
C ARG A 11 2.19 7.90 1.92
N VAL A 12 2.16 6.99 2.90
CA VAL A 12 0.91 6.38 3.39
C VAL A 12 -0.02 7.44 3.95
N GLN A 13 0.49 8.38 4.74
CA GLN A 13 -0.31 9.49 5.26
C GLN A 13 -0.87 10.38 4.14
N LYS A 14 -0.09 10.67 3.09
CA LYS A 14 -0.58 11.42 1.91
C LYS A 14 -1.67 10.67 1.16
N LEU A 15 -1.54 9.35 1.02
CA LEU A 15 -2.57 8.49 0.44
C LEU A 15 -3.87 8.57 1.26
N LEU A 16 -3.79 8.39 2.58
CA LEU A 16 -4.93 8.44 3.50
C LEU A 16 -5.57 9.83 3.63
N ALA A 17 -4.79 10.90 3.43
CA ALA A 17 -5.31 12.26 3.41
C ALA A 17 -6.08 12.58 2.11
N SER A 18 -5.76 11.87 1.02
CA SER A 18 -6.33 12.12 -0.32
C SER A 18 -7.46 11.14 -0.66
N HIS A 19 -7.44 9.94 -0.09
CA HIS A 19 -8.40 8.87 -0.35
C HIS A 19 -8.94 8.29 0.95
N ASP A 20 -10.27 8.16 1.04
CA ASP A 20 -10.93 7.56 2.20
C ASP A 20 -10.66 6.04 2.24
N PRO A 21 -9.94 5.52 3.25
CA PRO A 21 -9.74 4.09 3.41
C PRO A 21 -11.03 3.31 3.68
N GLN A 22 -12.11 3.95 4.12
CA GLN A 22 -13.41 3.29 4.36
C GLN A 22 -14.40 3.45 3.20
N GLY A 23 -14.01 4.19 2.15
CA GLY A 23 -14.82 4.48 0.99
C GLY A 23 -14.82 3.36 -0.05
N ASP A 24 -14.71 3.72 -1.33
CA ASP A 24 -14.64 2.73 -2.41
C ASP A 24 -13.28 2.00 -2.39
N ARG A 25 -13.34 0.71 -2.09
CA ARG A 25 -12.18 -0.20 -2.09
C ARG A 25 -11.40 -0.16 -3.41
N MET A 26 -12.08 -0.14 -4.56
CA MET A 26 -11.39 -0.18 -5.86
C MET A 26 -10.66 1.12 -6.15
N GLU A 27 -11.24 2.25 -5.75
CA GLU A 27 -10.59 3.56 -5.86
C GLU A 27 -9.35 3.63 -4.96
N PHE A 28 -9.46 3.17 -3.72
CA PHE A 28 -8.35 3.14 -2.79
C PHE A 28 -7.20 2.24 -3.28
N LEU A 29 -7.52 1.04 -3.79
CA LEU A 29 -6.50 0.12 -4.33
C LEU A 29 -5.81 0.66 -5.58
N ARG A 30 -6.52 1.40 -6.44
CA ARG A 30 -5.88 2.11 -7.57
C ARG A 30 -4.94 3.19 -7.07
N ALA A 31 -5.38 4.03 -6.14
CA ALA A 31 -4.54 5.07 -5.57
C ALA A 31 -3.29 4.50 -4.87
N GLN A 32 -3.44 3.39 -4.15
CA GLN A 32 -2.32 2.65 -3.56
C GLN A 32 -1.35 2.15 -4.64
N PHE A 33 -1.85 1.64 -5.76
CA PHE A 33 -1.03 1.22 -6.89
C PHE A 33 -0.31 2.42 -7.55
N ASP A 34 -1.02 3.51 -7.81
CA ASP A 34 -0.47 4.70 -8.47
C ASP A 34 0.61 5.39 -7.62
N THR A 35 0.49 5.30 -6.29
CA THR A 35 1.49 5.82 -5.34
C THR A 35 2.66 4.87 -5.08
N GLY A 36 2.65 3.68 -5.67
CA GLY A 36 3.69 2.67 -5.49
C GLY A 36 3.66 1.95 -4.13
N LEU A 37 2.55 2.09 -3.39
CA LEU A 37 2.37 1.51 -2.06
C LEU A 37 1.68 0.13 -2.09
N ALA A 38 1.37 -0.39 -3.27
CA ALA A 38 0.76 -1.71 -3.39
C ALA A 38 1.77 -2.78 -2.96
N TRP A 39 2.93 -2.81 -3.61
CA TRP A 39 4.03 -3.73 -3.31
C TRP A 39 5.36 -2.99 -3.46
N VAL A 40 5.91 -2.47 -2.35
CA VAL A 40 7.02 -1.48 -2.35
C VAL A 40 8.29 -1.95 -3.07
N HIS A 41 8.49 -3.26 -3.21
CA HIS A 41 9.65 -3.88 -3.86
C HIS A 41 9.49 -4.11 -5.36
N PHE A 42 8.33 -3.79 -5.93
CA PHE A 42 8.22 -3.69 -7.39
C PHE A 42 8.84 -2.38 -7.88
N PRO A 43 9.20 -2.31 -9.17
CA PRO A 43 9.66 -1.07 -9.77
C PRO A 43 8.63 0.05 -9.66
N ALA A 44 9.13 1.30 -9.63
CA ALA A 44 8.29 2.49 -9.76
C ALA A 44 7.44 2.42 -11.05
N GLY A 45 6.14 2.76 -10.94
CA GLY A 45 5.18 2.67 -12.04
C GLY A 45 4.52 1.30 -12.22
N LEU A 46 4.93 0.28 -11.46
CA LEU A 46 4.28 -1.05 -11.40
C LEU A 46 3.65 -1.33 -10.03
N GLY A 47 3.28 -0.29 -9.29
CA GLY A 47 2.73 -0.44 -7.95
C GLY A 47 3.77 -0.58 -6.84
N GLY A 48 5.05 -0.33 -7.13
CA GLY A 48 6.13 -0.33 -6.14
C GLY A 48 7.02 0.91 -6.19
N LEU A 49 8.09 0.90 -5.39
CA LEU A 49 9.06 2.00 -5.23
C LEU A 49 10.52 1.52 -5.34
N ASP A 50 10.73 0.29 -5.82
CA ASP A 50 12.02 -0.40 -5.86
C ASP A 50 12.71 -0.48 -4.47
N ALA A 51 11.89 -0.55 -3.42
CA ALA A 51 12.31 -0.55 -2.04
C ALA A 51 12.50 -1.98 -1.48
N PRO A 52 13.31 -2.18 -0.43
CA PRO A 52 13.44 -3.48 0.20
C PRO A 52 12.09 -4.08 0.63
N ARG A 53 11.85 -5.36 0.30
CA ARG A 53 10.62 -6.09 0.68
C ARG A 53 10.30 -6.03 2.18
N ALA A 54 11.32 -5.95 3.03
CA ALA A 54 11.17 -5.81 4.48
C ALA A 54 10.35 -4.57 4.89
N LEU A 55 10.39 -3.51 4.09
CA LEU A 55 9.67 -2.28 4.35
C LEU A 55 8.17 -2.38 4.03
N GLN A 56 7.73 -3.43 3.33
CA GLN A 56 6.30 -3.67 3.10
C GLN A 56 5.53 -3.76 4.43
N ALA A 57 6.14 -4.37 5.45
CA ALA A 57 5.53 -4.52 6.77
C ALA A 57 5.19 -3.16 7.42
N VAL A 58 5.96 -2.12 7.15
CA VAL A 58 5.69 -0.76 7.65
C VAL A 58 4.46 -0.19 6.97
N VAL A 59 4.40 -0.27 5.63
CA VAL A 59 3.24 0.21 4.85
C VAL A 59 1.98 -0.55 5.25
N ASP A 60 2.04 -1.87 5.36
CA ASP A 60 0.92 -2.72 5.75
C ASP A 60 0.42 -2.37 7.17
N ALA A 61 1.33 -2.12 8.11
CA ALA A 61 0.96 -1.75 9.48
C ALA A 61 0.26 -0.40 9.57
N GLU A 62 0.74 0.61 8.85
CA GLU A 62 0.14 1.95 8.82
C GLU A 62 -1.25 1.93 8.13
N LEU A 63 -1.36 1.21 7.02
CA LEU A 63 -2.63 1.03 6.31
C LEU A 63 -3.65 0.25 7.17
N ALA A 64 -3.20 -0.81 7.85
CA ALA A 64 -4.07 -1.57 8.76
C ALA A 64 -4.52 -0.72 9.96
N ALA A 65 -3.64 0.13 10.51
CA ALA A 65 -3.99 1.05 11.60
C ALA A 65 -5.05 2.08 11.16
N ALA A 66 -5.04 2.49 9.89
CA ALA A 66 -6.07 3.34 9.29
C ALA A 66 -7.34 2.59 8.87
N GLY A 67 -7.39 1.27 9.04
CA GLY A 67 -8.49 0.42 8.61
C GLY A 67 -8.61 0.27 7.10
N ALA A 68 -7.54 0.57 6.34
CA ALA A 68 -7.56 0.54 4.89
C ALA A 68 -7.78 -0.89 4.34
N PRO A 69 -8.46 -1.03 3.20
CA PRO A 69 -8.64 -2.31 2.55
C PRO A 69 -7.29 -2.87 2.13
N ASN A 70 -7.02 -4.10 2.54
CA ASN A 70 -5.84 -4.81 2.10
C ASN A 70 -6.04 -5.41 0.70
N ASN A 71 -4.93 -5.61 0.00
CA ASN A 71 -4.89 -6.32 -1.27
C ASN A 71 -4.91 -7.85 -1.06
N ASP A 72 -5.53 -8.36 0.01
CA ASP A 72 -5.39 -9.75 0.51
C ASP A 72 -5.19 -10.76 -0.63
N PRO A 73 -3.94 -11.18 -0.91
CA PRO A 73 -3.66 -12.04 -2.05
C PRO A 73 -4.28 -13.42 -1.88
N ARG A 74 -4.67 -13.80 -0.65
CA ARG A 74 -5.41 -15.04 -0.35
C ARG A 74 -6.89 -14.94 -0.71
N ARG A 75 -7.38 -13.73 -0.95
CA ARG A 75 -8.78 -13.43 -1.32
C ARG A 75 -8.94 -13.15 -2.81
N ILE A 76 -7.86 -13.17 -3.59
CA ILE A 76 -7.93 -13.24 -5.05
C ILE A 76 -8.54 -14.60 -5.37
N GLY A 77 -9.86 -14.62 -5.59
CA GLY A 77 -10.63 -15.80 -5.97
C GLY A 77 -10.27 -16.29 -7.38
N ILE A 78 -9.02 -16.70 -7.60
CA ILE A 78 -8.70 -17.77 -8.53
C ILE A 78 -8.86 -19.03 -7.68
N GLY A 79 -10.01 -19.70 -7.85
CA GLY A 79 -10.43 -20.81 -7.01
C GLY A 79 -9.33 -21.82 -6.71
N LEU A 80 -8.97 -21.93 -5.44
CA LEU A 80 -8.49 -23.15 -4.81
C LEU A 80 -9.55 -23.50 -3.76
N GLY A 81 -10.63 -24.14 -4.24
CA GLY A 81 -11.80 -24.55 -3.44
C GLY A 81 -13.05 -24.64 -4.30
#